data_AF-A0A9Q0N6M5-F1
#
_entry.id   AF-A0A9Q0N6M5-F1
#
_cell.length_a   1.000
_cell.length_b   1.000
_cell.length_c   1.000
_cell.angle_alpha   90.00
_cell.angle_beta   90.00
_cell.angle_gamma   90.00
#
_symmetry.space_group_name_H-M   'P 1'
#
loop_
_entity.id
_entity.type
_entity.pdbx_description
1 polymer ?
#
loop_
_entity_poly.entity_id
_entity_poly.type
_entity_poly.pdbx_seq_one_letter_code
_entity_poly.pdbx_strand_id
1 'polypeptide(L)'
;MRVVYYLLILAALLEKSLAVPERSNSSCVDGTQQHHLNRSKRNAFIHDGAQWPNGRVPYTLDARFTTAQRAAIAEAMNEYHTKTCVRFVDRQPNDVDYVQLLLDDGVCGLSLFCKQGGAGWVKLGSTCLSMGKEIVTHELGHTLCFEHETDRFDRDDYISFDSAKCSPYSKNTVSDSTTLDLLFDYLSVQFYEPPFVDGCIVPKLPGVTKGGSGGPLSVLDAEKVNAYYKCGGCFSYRFRPPSLITSNDVLVGGGIHTYGDTLHVCRGYFNGDILLGKTIMNANVCWVPYNGAEHQLFKYEILTNPQKVNLRWMKSPGYGIVPPNAVPGGRSAIRDTLYICRYTMVFDGKSTTLLGKYHWNGCYVSYGYEYYSLDFEFLVCD
;
A
#
# COMPACT_ATOMS: atom_id res chain seq x y z
N MET A 1 7.64 72.17 40.36
CA MET A 1 6.79 72.03 41.57
C MET A 1 6.47 70.55 41.74
N ARG A 2 6.53 70.05 42.97
CA ARG A 2 6.29 68.64 43.39
C ARG A 2 4.89 68.16 42.90
N VAL A 3 4.50 66.89 42.79
CA VAL A 3 4.44 65.78 43.77
C VAL A 3 4.02 64.49 43.03
N VAL A 4 4.44 63.35 43.59
CA VAL A 4 4.23 61.93 43.29
C VAL A 4 2.79 61.42 43.53
N TYR A 5 2.27 60.42 42.79
CA TYR A 5 1.78 59.11 43.31
C TYR A 5 1.10 58.22 42.24
N TYR A 6 1.35 56.91 42.41
CA TYR A 6 1.08 55.72 41.59
C TYR A 6 -0.40 55.34 41.41
N LEU A 7 -0.75 54.66 40.29
CA LEU A 7 -1.21 53.25 40.22
C LEU A 7 -1.86 52.83 38.88
N LEU A 8 -1.50 51.61 38.44
CA LEU A 8 -2.24 50.60 37.66
C LEU A 8 -2.15 50.54 36.10
N ILE A 9 -1.38 49.52 35.67
CA ILE A 9 -1.69 48.44 34.70
C ILE A 9 -2.04 48.83 33.24
N LEU A 10 -1.16 48.48 32.28
CA LEU A 10 -1.42 47.53 31.18
C LEU A 10 -0.21 47.37 30.23
N ALA A 11 -0.11 46.19 29.62
CA ALA A 11 0.64 45.81 28.42
C ALA A 11 2.14 45.42 28.55
N ALA A 12 2.32 44.12 28.85
CA ALA A 12 3.09 43.15 28.07
C ALA A 12 4.51 43.53 27.60
N LEU A 13 5.45 43.03 28.40
CA LEU A 13 6.87 42.89 28.13
C LEU A 13 7.18 41.60 27.34
N LEU A 14 8.23 41.73 26.53
CA LEU A 14 9.35 40.78 26.35
C LEU A 14 9.09 39.48 25.57
N GLU A 15 9.54 39.51 24.31
CA GLU A 15 10.28 38.41 23.69
C GLU A 15 11.33 37.86 24.67
N LYS A 16 11.09 36.66 25.19
CA LYS A 16 12.14 35.79 25.71
C LYS A 16 11.99 34.44 25.04
N SER A 17 13.01 34.09 24.27
CA SER A 17 13.23 32.75 23.75
C SER A 17 13.17 31.74 24.89
N LEU A 18 12.13 30.94 24.93
CA LEU A 18 12.11 29.72 25.73
C LEU A 18 12.72 28.62 24.88
N ALA A 19 14.01 28.37 25.13
CA ALA A 19 14.64 27.11 24.77
C ALA A 19 13.87 25.98 25.47
N VAL A 20 13.29 25.08 24.68
CA VAL A 20 12.70 23.83 25.18
C VAL A 20 13.87 22.90 25.53
N PRO A 21 13.93 22.33 26.75
CA PRO A 21 15.03 21.45 27.13
C PRO A 21 14.96 20.14 26.34
N GLU A 22 16.10 19.72 25.79
CA GLU A 22 16.33 18.40 25.20
C GLU A 22 15.89 17.32 26.20
N ARG A 23 14.80 16.62 25.88
CA ARG A 23 14.39 15.43 26.59
C ARG A 23 15.32 14.30 26.14
N SER A 24 16.01 13.72 27.11
CA SER A 24 16.89 12.56 26.92
C SER A 24 16.18 11.48 26.11
N ASN A 25 16.73 11.18 24.93
CA ASN A 25 16.40 10.02 24.10
C ASN A 25 16.53 8.75 24.93
N SER A 26 15.41 8.18 25.37
CA SER A 26 15.37 6.75 25.70
C SER A 26 15.33 6.00 24.38
N SER A 27 16.50 5.62 23.88
CA SER A 27 16.67 4.76 22.72
C SER A 27 15.85 3.48 22.91
N CYS A 28 14.91 3.22 22.01
CA CYS A 28 14.31 1.90 21.83
C CYS A 28 15.42 0.99 21.27
N VAL A 29 16.16 0.35 22.17
CA VAL A 29 17.17 -0.65 21.80
C VAL A 29 16.42 -1.93 21.45
N ASP A 30 16.62 -2.37 20.21
CA ASP A 30 16.10 -3.61 19.66
C ASP A 30 16.60 -4.83 20.47
N GLY A 31 15.66 -5.69 20.85
CA GLY A 31 15.87 -6.93 21.58
C GLY A 31 15.92 -8.17 20.67
N THR A 32 16.17 -8.05 19.36
CA THR A 32 16.22 -9.18 18.41
C THR A 32 17.46 -10.09 18.53
N GLN A 33 18.01 -10.26 19.73
CA GLN A 33 19.12 -11.19 20.00
C GLN A 33 18.78 -12.10 21.18
N GLN A 34 17.84 -13.02 20.99
CA GLN A 34 17.89 -14.40 21.51
C GLN A 34 16.55 -15.10 21.28
N HIS A 35 16.52 -15.99 20.28
CA HIS A 35 16.23 -17.41 20.50
C HIS A 35 16.46 -18.15 19.18
N HIS A 36 17.70 -18.61 19.01
CA HIS A 36 18.07 -19.59 17.99
C HIS A 36 17.33 -20.90 18.23
N LEU A 37 16.27 -21.15 17.44
CA LEU A 37 15.89 -22.49 17.03
C LEU A 37 15.78 -22.50 15.50
N ASN A 38 16.60 -23.34 14.86
CA ASN A 38 16.71 -23.53 13.42
C ASN A 38 15.35 -23.75 12.73
N ARG A 39 14.92 -22.84 11.82
CA ARG A 39 14.43 -23.09 10.43
C ARG A 39 13.67 -21.89 9.77
N SER A 40 14.15 -21.47 8.58
CA SER A 40 13.51 -20.78 7.41
C SER A 40 12.88 -19.36 7.53
N LYS A 41 13.35 -18.42 6.68
CA LYS A 41 13.12 -16.93 6.60
C LYS A 41 12.55 -16.53 5.19
N ARG A 42 11.52 -15.65 5.00
CA ARG A 42 10.67 -15.48 3.75
C ARG A 42 9.66 -14.29 3.55
N ASN A 43 9.76 -13.38 2.55
CA ASN A 43 8.82 -12.22 2.34
C ASN A 43 7.30 -12.47 2.14
N ALA A 44 6.94 -13.65 1.65
CA ALA A 44 5.64 -14.25 1.85
C ALA A 44 5.91 -15.76 1.97
N PHE A 45 5.53 -16.39 3.08
CA PHE A 45 5.96 -17.77 3.33
C PHE A 45 5.38 -18.79 2.34
N ILE A 46 6.20 -19.34 1.44
CA ILE A 46 5.83 -20.47 0.58
C ILE A 46 5.97 -21.80 1.34
N HIS A 47 5.14 -22.04 2.38
CA HIS A 47 5.09 -23.33 3.10
C HIS A 47 3.67 -23.86 3.00
N ASP A 48 3.51 -25.09 2.53
CA ASP A 48 2.23 -25.78 2.61
C ASP A 48 1.76 -25.80 4.07
N GLY A 49 0.58 -25.25 4.32
CA GLY A 49 -0.01 -25.15 5.66
C GLY A 49 0.35 -23.91 6.49
N ALA A 50 1.19 -22.99 5.99
CA ALA A 50 1.49 -21.72 6.69
C ALA A 50 0.39 -20.65 6.50
N GLN A 51 -0.36 -20.74 5.40
CA GLN A 51 -1.50 -19.87 5.15
C GLN A 51 -2.67 -20.16 6.11
N TRP A 52 -3.39 -19.11 6.49
CA TRP A 52 -4.67 -19.26 7.15
C TRP A 52 -5.72 -19.83 6.19
N PRO A 53 -6.36 -20.97 6.52
CA PRO A 53 -7.36 -21.58 5.64
C PRO A 53 -8.47 -20.58 5.29
N ASN A 54 -8.72 -20.41 3.99
CA ASN A 54 -9.71 -19.48 3.45
C ASN A 54 -9.53 -18.02 3.89
N GLY A 55 -8.32 -17.63 4.34
CA GLY A 55 -8.07 -16.30 4.89
C GLY A 55 -8.83 -15.99 6.19
N ARG A 56 -9.38 -16.99 6.87
CA ARG A 56 -10.04 -16.83 8.17
C ARG A 56 -8.99 -16.86 9.28
N VAL A 57 -8.84 -15.76 10.01
CA VAL A 57 -7.86 -15.61 11.09
C VAL A 57 -8.59 -15.40 12.42
N PRO A 58 -8.79 -16.47 13.22
CA PRO A 58 -9.35 -16.35 14.55
C PRO A 58 -8.43 -15.55 15.46
N TYR A 59 -8.98 -14.65 16.28
CA TYR A 59 -8.18 -13.88 17.23
C TYR A 59 -8.83 -13.75 18.60
N THR A 60 -7.99 -13.44 19.59
CA THR A 60 -8.41 -13.01 20.92
C THR A 60 -7.74 -11.69 21.28
N LEU A 61 -8.40 -10.86 22.06
CA LEU A 61 -7.84 -9.60 22.56
C LEU A 61 -7.54 -9.71 24.04
N ASP A 62 -6.38 -9.22 24.46
CA ASP A 62 -6.07 -8.99 25.86
C ASP A 62 -7.16 -8.13 26.53
N ALA A 63 -7.58 -8.52 27.72
CA ALA A 63 -8.59 -7.79 28.49
C ALA A 63 -8.12 -6.37 28.84
N ARG A 64 -6.80 -6.15 28.93
CA ARG A 64 -6.18 -4.86 29.32
C ARG A 64 -6.33 -3.76 28.26
N PHE A 65 -6.61 -4.10 27.01
CA PHE A 65 -6.81 -3.07 25.98
C PHE A 65 -7.97 -2.15 26.32
N THR A 66 -7.70 -0.85 26.31
CA THR A 66 -8.71 0.22 26.45
C THR A 66 -9.65 0.26 25.25
N THR A 67 -10.78 0.96 25.37
CA THR A 67 -11.73 1.16 24.27
C THR A 67 -11.08 1.79 23.04
N ALA A 68 -10.20 2.78 23.22
CA ALA A 68 -9.50 3.45 22.12
C ALA A 68 -8.53 2.49 21.40
N GLN A 69 -7.78 1.68 22.16
CA GLN A 69 -6.88 0.67 21.58
C GLN A 69 -7.64 -0.41 20.81
N ARG A 70 -8.79 -0.86 21.33
CA ARG A 70 -9.68 -1.80 20.62
C ARG A 70 -10.23 -1.20 19.32
N ALA A 71 -10.56 0.08 19.31
CA ALA A 71 -10.98 0.79 18.10
C ALA A 71 -9.86 0.81 17.06
N ALA A 72 -8.62 1.15 17.44
CA ALA A 72 -7.47 1.12 16.53
C ALA A 72 -7.23 -0.29 15.95
N ILE A 73 -7.34 -1.34 16.77
CA ILE A 73 -7.25 -2.73 16.31
C ILE A 73 -8.36 -3.06 15.32
N ALA A 74 -9.61 -2.69 15.62
CA ALA A 74 -10.74 -2.92 14.73
C ALA A 74 -10.59 -2.17 13.40
N GLU A 75 -10.10 -0.94 13.42
CA GLU A 75 -9.81 -0.17 12.21
C GLU A 75 -8.71 -0.81 11.36
N ALA A 76 -7.65 -1.35 11.98
CA ALA A 76 -6.61 -2.10 11.29
C ALA A 76 -7.15 -3.39 10.64
N MET A 77 -7.99 -4.14 11.34
CA MET A 77 -8.65 -5.32 10.77
C MET A 77 -9.58 -4.93 9.61
N ASN A 78 -10.27 -3.80 9.72
CA ASN A 78 -11.17 -3.30 8.68
C ASN A 78 -10.43 -2.91 7.38
N GLU A 79 -9.17 -2.49 7.47
CA GLU A 79 -8.31 -2.28 6.28
C GLU A 79 -8.22 -3.56 5.43
N TYR A 80 -7.98 -4.71 6.06
CA TYR A 80 -7.95 -6.01 5.39
C TYR A 80 -9.34 -6.45 4.94
N HIS A 81 -10.37 -6.25 5.76
CA HIS A 81 -11.73 -6.71 5.45
C HIS A 81 -12.30 -6.02 4.20
N THR A 82 -12.02 -4.73 4.04
CA THR A 82 -12.56 -3.90 2.95
C THR A 82 -11.79 -4.07 1.63
N LYS A 83 -10.51 -4.42 1.68
CA LYS A 83 -9.64 -4.48 0.50
C LYS A 83 -9.27 -5.89 0.06
N THR A 84 -9.59 -6.90 0.87
CA THR A 84 -9.19 -8.28 0.64
C THR A 84 -10.26 -9.29 1.03
N CYS A 85 -10.03 -10.58 0.78
CA CYS A 85 -10.87 -11.66 1.30
C CYS A 85 -10.49 -12.15 2.71
N VAL A 86 -9.41 -11.63 3.32
CA VAL A 86 -8.99 -12.02 4.68
C VAL A 86 -9.98 -11.52 5.72
N ARG A 87 -10.34 -12.38 6.67
CA ARG A 87 -11.29 -12.08 7.75
C ARG A 87 -10.69 -12.45 9.10
N PHE A 88 -10.27 -11.43 9.84
CA PHE A 88 -10.07 -11.51 11.29
C PHE A 88 -11.42 -11.69 11.97
N VAL A 89 -11.56 -12.76 12.75
CA VAL A 89 -12.82 -13.14 13.40
C VAL A 89 -12.59 -13.50 14.86
N ASP A 90 -13.60 -13.30 15.71
CA ASP A 90 -13.51 -13.73 17.10
C ASP A 90 -13.31 -15.24 17.20
N ARG A 91 -12.32 -15.64 18.00
CA ARG A 91 -11.98 -17.04 18.23
C ARG A 91 -13.18 -17.82 18.80
N GLN A 92 -13.46 -18.97 18.20
CA GLN A 92 -14.43 -19.95 18.67
C GLN A 92 -13.72 -21.09 19.44
N PRO A 93 -14.43 -21.86 20.29
CA PRO A 93 -13.81 -22.93 21.09
C PRO A 93 -13.09 -24.02 20.27
N ASN A 94 -13.51 -24.25 19.03
CA ASN A 94 -12.92 -25.21 18.11
C ASN A 94 -11.78 -24.63 17.24
N ASP A 95 -11.47 -23.33 17.38
CA ASP A 95 -10.31 -22.73 16.72
C ASP A 95 -9.02 -23.12 17.47
N VAL A 96 -8.34 -24.13 16.90
CA VAL A 96 -7.04 -24.61 17.37
C VAL A 96 -5.93 -23.62 17.01
N ASP A 97 -5.93 -23.15 15.76
CA ASP A 97 -5.05 -22.10 15.26
C ASP A 97 -5.72 -20.73 15.47
N TYR A 98 -5.05 -19.81 16.16
CA TYR A 98 -5.54 -18.44 16.37
C TYR A 98 -4.41 -17.47 16.74
N VAL A 99 -4.68 -16.17 16.67
CA VAL A 99 -3.74 -15.11 17.05
C VAL A 99 -4.16 -14.45 18.35
N GLN A 100 -3.25 -14.37 19.31
CA GLN A 100 -3.43 -13.59 20.53
C GLN A 100 -2.89 -12.18 20.33
N LEU A 101 -3.76 -11.17 20.34
CA LEU A 101 -3.31 -9.78 20.45
C LEU A 101 -3.11 -9.47 21.92
N LEU A 102 -1.87 -9.19 22.29
CA LEU A 102 -1.40 -9.02 23.66
C LEU A 102 -0.92 -7.59 23.88
N LEU A 103 -1.31 -6.99 25.01
CA LEU A 103 -0.76 -5.70 25.41
C LEU A 103 0.65 -5.92 26.02
N ASP A 104 1.67 -5.33 25.43
CA ASP A 104 3.05 -5.45 25.89
C ASP A 104 3.78 -4.12 25.68
N ASP A 105 3.84 -3.30 26.73
CA ASP A 105 4.48 -1.98 26.70
C ASP A 105 6.02 -2.05 26.58
N GLY A 106 6.62 -3.26 26.61
CA GLY A 106 8.03 -3.46 26.34
C GLY A 106 8.41 -3.41 24.86
N VAL A 107 7.42 -3.44 23.95
CA VAL A 107 7.61 -3.35 22.50
C VAL A 107 6.70 -2.29 21.89
N CYS A 108 7.00 -1.87 20.67
CA CYS A 108 6.09 -1.02 19.90
C CYS A 108 5.05 -1.90 19.17
N GLY A 109 5.52 -2.74 18.26
CA GLY A 109 4.81 -3.83 17.60
C GLY A 109 5.77 -5.00 17.43
N LEU A 110 5.29 -6.22 17.62
CA LEU A 110 6.04 -7.44 17.32
C LEU A 110 5.05 -8.58 17.10
N SER A 111 5.31 -9.46 16.14
CA SER A 111 4.42 -10.57 15.84
C SER A 111 5.16 -11.81 15.37
N LEU A 112 4.49 -12.95 15.48
CA LEU A 112 4.89 -14.17 14.78
C LEU A 112 4.39 -14.14 13.33
N PHE A 113 5.19 -14.69 12.44
CA PHE A 113 4.87 -14.81 11.02
C PHE A 113 3.96 -15.99 10.74
N CYS A 114 2.90 -15.82 9.96
CA CYS A 114 2.00 -16.90 9.54
C CYS A 114 1.21 -17.60 10.65
N LYS A 115 0.38 -18.58 10.23
CA LYS A 115 -0.26 -19.55 11.11
C LYS A 115 0.77 -20.47 11.78
N GLN A 116 0.70 -20.59 13.10
CA GLN A 116 1.71 -21.29 13.91
C GLN A 116 1.46 -22.79 14.14
N GLY A 117 0.26 -23.33 13.87
CA GLY A 117 -0.08 -24.68 14.32
C GLY A 117 -0.53 -24.70 15.80
N GLY A 118 -1.25 -23.67 16.23
CA GLY A 118 -1.64 -23.37 17.60
C GLY A 118 -1.86 -21.88 17.82
N ALA A 119 -1.69 -21.42 19.06
CA ALA A 119 -1.73 -20.00 19.38
C ALA A 119 -0.46 -19.29 18.85
N GLY A 120 -0.64 -18.39 17.89
CA GLY A 120 0.33 -17.35 17.57
C GLY A 120 0.07 -16.09 18.40
N TRP A 121 0.95 -15.09 18.29
CA TRP A 121 0.78 -13.83 19.01
C TRP A 121 1.20 -12.61 18.19
N VAL A 122 0.57 -11.50 18.55
CA VAL A 122 0.90 -10.13 18.16
C VAL A 122 0.96 -9.33 19.46
N LYS A 123 2.10 -8.70 19.72
CA LYS A 123 2.35 -7.85 20.89
C LYS A 123 2.31 -6.40 20.47
N LEU A 124 1.55 -5.59 21.20
CA LEU A 124 1.31 -4.19 20.88
C LEU A 124 1.52 -3.35 22.14
N GLY A 125 2.37 -2.33 22.06
CA GLY A 125 2.61 -1.39 23.16
C GLY A 125 1.60 -0.24 23.16
N SER A 126 1.27 0.28 24.35
CA SER A 126 0.28 1.34 24.51
C SER A 126 0.65 2.62 23.76
N THR A 127 1.93 3.01 23.80
CA THR A 127 2.42 4.22 23.12
C THR A 127 2.19 4.13 21.62
N CYS A 128 2.55 3.01 21.00
CA CYS A 128 2.42 2.81 19.57
C CYS A 128 0.97 2.66 19.13
N LEU A 129 0.13 2.01 19.94
CA LEU A 129 -1.32 1.98 19.70
C LEU A 129 -1.98 3.36 19.78
N SER A 130 -1.43 4.28 20.58
CA SER A 130 -1.94 5.65 20.65
C SER A 130 -1.60 6.50 19.42
N MET A 131 -0.65 6.05 18.60
CA MET A 131 -0.26 6.72 17.35
C MET A 131 -1.20 6.39 16.19
N GLY A 132 -1.98 5.29 16.30
CA GLY A 132 -2.96 4.90 15.31
C GLY A 132 -2.98 3.41 15.00
N LYS A 133 -3.66 3.05 13.91
CA LYS A 133 -3.91 1.67 13.47
C LYS A 133 -2.78 1.09 12.61
N GLU A 134 -1.82 1.91 12.20
CA GLU A 134 -0.81 1.61 11.19
C GLU A 134 0.12 0.48 11.63
N ILE A 135 0.59 0.57 12.88
CA ILE A 135 1.46 -0.44 13.49
C ILE A 135 0.70 -1.77 13.65
N VAL A 136 -0.57 -1.71 14.06
CA VAL A 136 -1.41 -2.92 14.12
C VAL A 136 -1.58 -3.51 12.72
N THR A 137 -1.79 -2.68 11.70
CA THR A 137 -1.93 -3.13 10.31
C THR A 137 -0.67 -3.83 9.82
N HIS A 138 0.51 -3.31 10.17
CA HIS A 138 1.82 -3.93 9.91
C HIS A 138 1.93 -5.31 10.57
N GLU A 139 1.74 -5.38 11.89
CA GLU A 139 1.88 -6.64 12.64
C GLU A 139 0.87 -7.69 12.19
N LEU A 140 -0.36 -7.28 11.86
CA LEU A 140 -1.34 -8.20 11.28
C LEU A 140 -0.87 -8.76 9.93
N GLY A 141 -0.13 -8.00 9.12
CA GLY A 141 0.39 -8.51 7.86
C GLY A 141 1.47 -9.58 8.03
N HIS A 142 2.30 -9.49 9.08
CA HIS A 142 3.22 -10.58 9.47
C HIS A 142 2.45 -11.86 9.80
N THR A 143 1.34 -11.77 10.55
CA THR A 143 0.50 -12.95 10.82
C THR A 143 -0.11 -13.56 9.56
N LEU A 144 -0.25 -12.77 8.49
CA LEU A 144 -0.72 -13.19 7.17
C LEU A 144 0.39 -13.72 6.26
N CYS A 145 1.61 -13.85 6.80
CA CYS A 145 2.85 -14.30 6.17
C CYS A 145 3.66 -13.24 5.44
N PHE A 146 3.32 -11.95 5.48
CA PHE A 146 4.11 -10.94 4.76
C PHE A 146 5.27 -10.46 5.62
N GLU A 147 6.51 -10.52 5.12
CA GLU A 147 7.65 -9.86 5.78
C GLU A 147 7.85 -8.45 5.24
N HIS A 148 8.94 -7.83 5.66
CA HIS A 148 9.26 -6.48 5.26
C HIS A 148 9.50 -6.38 3.76
N GLU A 149 9.00 -5.31 3.14
CA GLU A 149 9.19 -5.09 1.70
C GLU A 149 10.68 -5.00 1.34
N THR A 150 11.49 -4.54 2.29
CA THR A 150 12.94 -4.41 2.17
C THR A 150 13.71 -5.72 2.40
N ASP A 151 13.03 -6.83 2.69
CA ASP A 151 13.64 -8.16 2.72
C ASP A 151 13.50 -8.90 1.36
N ARG A 152 12.82 -8.28 0.38
CA ARG A 152 12.70 -8.76 -1.00
C ARG A 152 14.04 -9.14 -1.62
N PHE A 153 14.09 -10.30 -2.28
CA PHE A 153 15.30 -10.78 -2.95
C PHE A 153 15.72 -9.84 -4.10
N ASP A 154 14.75 -9.17 -4.72
CA ASP A 154 14.90 -8.20 -5.80
C ASP A 154 15.00 -6.74 -5.30
N ARG A 155 15.00 -6.48 -3.98
CA ARG A 155 14.99 -5.10 -3.44
C ARG A 155 16.12 -4.23 -3.98
N ASP A 156 17.28 -4.81 -4.28
CA ASP A 156 18.47 -4.06 -4.68
C ASP A 156 18.31 -3.47 -6.09
N ASP A 157 17.27 -3.85 -6.85
CA ASP A 157 16.88 -3.17 -8.09
C ASP A 157 16.12 -1.85 -7.82
N TYR A 158 15.60 -1.68 -6.60
CA TYR A 158 14.68 -0.61 -6.22
C TYR A 158 15.26 0.34 -5.16
N ILE A 159 16.13 -0.17 -4.29
CA ILE A 159 16.80 0.59 -3.23
C ILE A 159 18.30 0.32 -3.24
N SER A 160 19.06 1.21 -2.63
CA SER A 160 20.47 1.06 -2.28
C SER A 160 20.70 1.43 -0.83
N PHE A 161 21.90 1.18 -0.32
CA PHE A 161 22.30 1.51 1.04
C PHE A 161 23.40 2.57 1.02
N ASP A 162 23.22 3.66 1.76
CA ASP A 162 24.26 4.67 2.01
C ASP A 162 25.31 4.07 2.94
N SER A 163 26.45 3.72 2.34
CA SER A 163 27.58 3.10 3.03
C SER A 163 28.19 3.96 4.13
N ALA A 164 27.93 5.27 4.14
CA ALA A 164 28.37 6.15 5.22
C ALA A 164 27.53 6.00 6.49
N LYS A 165 26.33 5.42 6.39
CA LYS A 165 25.35 5.33 7.48
C LYS A 165 25.10 3.90 7.94
N CYS A 166 25.16 2.94 7.03
CA CYS A 166 24.83 1.56 7.34
C CYS A 166 25.47 0.57 6.37
N SER A 167 25.53 -0.69 6.80
CA SER A 167 25.79 -1.81 5.89
C SER A 167 24.48 -2.40 5.40
N PRO A 168 24.41 -2.91 4.15
CA PRO A 168 23.28 -3.71 3.70
C PRO A 168 23.05 -4.89 4.64
N TYR A 169 21.83 -5.08 5.12
CA TYR A 169 21.44 -6.27 5.87
C TYR A 169 21.08 -7.42 4.92
N SER A 170 20.83 -8.60 5.46
CA SER A 170 20.45 -9.77 4.64
C SER A 170 19.15 -9.52 3.87
N LYS A 171 18.99 -10.14 2.70
CA LYS A 171 17.70 -10.26 2.01
C LYS A 171 17.33 -11.72 1.92
N ASN A 172 16.07 -11.98 1.63
CA ASN A 172 15.61 -13.31 1.26
C ASN A 172 16.19 -13.72 -0.11
N THR A 173 16.11 -15.02 -0.41
CA THR A 173 16.44 -15.57 -1.72
C THR A 173 15.17 -15.91 -2.52
N VAL A 174 15.34 -16.27 -3.80
CA VAL A 174 14.25 -16.72 -4.67
C VAL A 174 13.64 -18.05 -4.24
N SER A 175 14.37 -18.90 -3.49
CA SER A 175 13.82 -20.13 -2.93
C SER A 175 13.01 -19.89 -1.66
N ASP A 176 13.24 -18.74 -1.03
CA ASP A 176 12.70 -18.41 0.28
C ASP A 176 11.43 -17.57 0.17
N SER A 177 11.31 -16.74 -0.85
CA SER A 177 10.22 -15.78 -0.96
C SER A 177 9.75 -15.57 -2.39
N THR A 178 8.52 -15.08 -2.53
CA THR A 178 7.96 -14.68 -3.82
C THR A 178 7.59 -13.21 -3.77
N THR A 179 7.75 -12.53 -4.91
CA THR A 179 7.23 -11.18 -5.14
C THR A 179 5.78 -11.20 -5.61
N LEU A 180 5.23 -12.40 -5.88
CA LEU A 180 3.95 -12.63 -6.56
C LEU A 180 3.87 -11.93 -7.92
N ASP A 181 5.03 -11.69 -8.54
CA ASP A 181 5.21 -10.91 -9.78
C ASP A 181 4.67 -9.48 -9.70
N LEU A 182 4.52 -8.94 -8.48
CA LEU A 182 4.04 -7.59 -8.22
C LEU A 182 5.21 -6.61 -8.06
N LEU A 183 4.94 -5.34 -8.41
CA LEU A 183 5.84 -4.22 -8.20
C LEU A 183 6.36 -4.14 -6.76
N PHE A 184 7.61 -3.68 -6.61
CA PHE A 184 8.17 -3.30 -5.32
C PHE A 184 7.46 -2.06 -4.79
N ASP A 185 6.94 -2.13 -3.57
CA ASP A 185 6.10 -1.06 -3.03
C ASP A 185 6.81 -0.21 -1.97
N TYR A 186 7.34 0.92 -2.41
CA TYR A 186 7.96 1.91 -1.52
C TYR A 186 7.03 2.42 -0.40
N LEU A 187 5.70 2.34 -0.55
CA LEU A 187 4.73 2.83 0.45
C LEU A 187 3.97 1.69 1.14
N SER A 188 4.50 0.47 1.06
CA SER A 188 3.95 -0.70 1.72
C SER A 188 3.89 -0.48 3.22
N VAL A 189 2.81 -0.89 3.87
CA VAL A 189 2.75 -0.92 5.33
C VAL A 189 3.83 -1.83 5.92
N GLN A 190 4.35 -2.78 5.14
CA GLN A 190 5.48 -3.66 5.50
C GLN A 190 6.85 -3.06 5.16
N PHE A 191 6.91 -1.83 4.65
CA PHE A 191 8.18 -1.14 4.53
C PHE A 191 8.63 -0.70 5.93
N TYR A 192 9.81 -1.11 6.35
CA TYR A 192 10.35 -0.83 7.69
C TYR A 192 10.34 0.69 8.05
N GLU A 193 9.97 1.05 9.29
CA GLU A 193 10.28 2.35 9.95
C GLU A 193 10.87 2.12 11.37
N PRO A 194 11.59 3.09 11.98
CA PRO A 194 11.97 4.43 11.50
C PRO A 194 13.48 4.75 11.55
N PRO A 195 13.95 5.77 10.77
CA PRO A 195 13.44 6.23 9.48
C PRO A 195 14.00 5.29 8.39
N PHE A 196 14.04 5.68 7.12
CA PHE A 196 15.25 5.33 6.35
C PHE A 196 16.44 5.61 7.28
N VAL A 197 17.17 4.59 7.76
CA VAL A 197 18.10 4.69 8.91
C VAL A 197 18.99 5.93 8.81
N ASP A 198 18.58 7.08 9.36
CA ASP A 198 19.15 8.40 9.08
C ASP A 198 19.49 8.70 7.59
N GLY A 199 18.77 8.12 6.63
CA GLY A 199 19.02 8.13 5.18
C GLY A 199 19.88 6.97 4.65
N CYS A 200 19.95 5.85 5.37
CA CYS A 200 20.64 4.62 5.01
C CYS A 200 20.02 3.95 3.79
N ILE A 201 18.73 3.67 3.80
CA ILE A 201 18.09 3.12 2.61
C ILE A 201 17.86 4.32 1.66
N VAL A 202 18.17 4.15 0.38
CA VAL A 202 18.08 5.20 -0.64
C VAL A 202 17.27 4.66 -1.81
N PRO A 203 16.08 5.21 -2.12
CA PRO A 203 15.32 4.82 -3.29
C PRO A 203 16.08 5.11 -4.58
N LYS A 204 16.06 4.15 -5.51
CA LYS A 204 16.61 4.35 -6.87
C LYS A 204 15.63 5.02 -7.82
N LEU A 205 14.32 4.91 -7.54
CA LEU A 205 13.28 5.47 -8.39
C LEU A 205 13.15 6.99 -8.17
N PRO A 206 13.27 7.82 -9.22
CA PRO A 206 13.04 9.26 -9.11
C PRO A 206 11.65 9.58 -8.56
N GLY A 207 11.56 10.62 -7.73
CA GLY A 207 10.31 11.09 -7.11
C GLY A 207 9.89 10.31 -5.86
N VAL A 208 10.54 9.20 -5.53
CA VAL A 208 10.35 8.52 -4.23
C VAL A 208 11.25 9.20 -3.18
N THR A 209 10.64 10.03 -2.34
CA THR A 209 11.32 10.74 -1.25
C THR A 209 11.03 10.19 0.13
N LYS A 210 9.97 9.38 0.24
CA LYS A 210 9.57 8.69 1.47
C LYS A 210 9.27 7.22 1.18
N GLY A 211 9.74 6.34 2.06
CA GLY A 211 9.20 5.01 2.27
C GLY A 211 8.13 5.14 3.33
N GLY A 212 7.32 4.12 3.58
CA GLY A 212 6.43 4.25 4.72
C GLY A 212 5.68 3.01 5.12
N SER A 213 6.04 2.47 6.29
CA SER A 213 5.03 2.22 7.30
C SER A 213 4.42 3.55 7.79
N GLY A 214 3.33 3.50 8.55
CA GLY A 214 2.67 4.73 9.01
C GLY A 214 1.51 5.22 8.13
N GLY A 215 0.96 4.39 7.24
CA GLY A 215 -0.37 4.65 6.69
C GLY A 215 -1.17 3.36 6.44
N PRO A 216 -2.43 3.46 5.97
CA PRO A 216 -3.26 2.29 5.65
C PRO A 216 -2.61 1.39 4.60
N LEU A 217 -3.14 0.16 4.42
CA LEU A 217 -2.70 -0.75 3.36
C LEU A 217 -2.61 -0.01 2.03
N SER A 218 -1.46 -0.11 1.37
CA SER A 218 -1.32 0.40 0.03
C SER A 218 -2.17 -0.42 -0.95
N VAL A 219 -2.37 0.10 -2.16
CA VAL A 219 -3.01 -0.66 -3.24
C VAL A 219 -2.22 -1.95 -3.54
N LEU A 220 -0.89 -1.90 -3.49
CA LEU A 220 -0.04 -3.07 -3.75
C LEU A 220 -0.03 -4.06 -2.56
N ASP A 221 -0.15 -3.58 -1.31
CA ASP A 221 -0.31 -4.47 -0.14
C ASP A 221 -1.58 -5.31 -0.27
N ALA A 222 -2.71 -4.65 -0.59
CA ALA A 222 -3.98 -5.34 -0.80
C ALA A 222 -3.90 -6.34 -1.96
N GLU A 223 -3.26 -5.98 -3.08
CA GLU A 223 -3.04 -6.89 -4.21
C GLU A 223 -2.16 -8.08 -3.86
N LYS A 224 -1.09 -7.90 -3.07
CA LYS A 224 -0.25 -8.99 -2.56
C LYS A 224 -1.06 -9.97 -1.71
N VAL A 225 -1.85 -9.46 -0.76
CA VAL A 225 -2.77 -10.28 0.05
C VAL A 225 -3.74 -11.04 -0.85
N ASN A 226 -4.36 -10.35 -1.81
CA ASN A 226 -5.33 -10.93 -2.72
C ASN A 226 -4.74 -12.01 -3.62
N ALA A 227 -3.53 -11.82 -4.12
CA ALA A 227 -2.81 -12.82 -4.91
C ALA A 227 -2.43 -14.04 -4.05
N TYR A 228 -1.86 -13.81 -2.87
CA TYR A 228 -1.37 -14.87 -1.98
C TYR A 228 -2.51 -15.75 -1.44
N TYR A 229 -3.61 -15.15 -0.99
CA TYR A 229 -4.81 -15.86 -0.50
C TYR A 229 -5.78 -16.26 -1.62
N LYS A 230 -5.42 -16.04 -2.89
CA LYS A 230 -6.23 -16.38 -4.06
C LYS A 230 -7.66 -15.84 -3.97
N CYS A 231 -7.80 -14.60 -3.48
CA CYS A 231 -9.09 -13.97 -3.26
C CYS A 231 -9.92 -13.93 -4.55
N GLY A 232 -11.19 -14.33 -4.44
CA GLY A 232 -12.15 -14.37 -5.54
C GLY A 232 -12.97 -13.09 -5.70
N GLY A 233 -13.92 -13.12 -6.64
CA GLY A 233 -14.83 -11.99 -6.88
C GLY A 233 -14.06 -10.72 -7.25
N CYS A 234 -14.52 -9.55 -6.80
CA CYS A 234 -13.87 -8.27 -7.09
C CYS A 234 -12.46 -8.11 -6.51
N PHE A 235 -11.92 -9.10 -5.80
CA PHE A 235 -10.53 -9.14 -5.38
C PHE A 235 -9.67 -10.07 -6.26
N SER A 236 -10.17 -10.49 -7.44
CA SER A 236 -9.50 -11.46 -8.31
C SER A 236 -8.82 -10.87 -9.56
N TYR A 237 -9.09 -9.61 -9.91
CA TYR A 237 -8.38 -8.94 -11.01
C TYR A 237 -6.90 -8.73 -10.64
N ARG A 238 -6.00 -8.81 -11.61
CA ARG A 238 -4.55 -8.74 -11.36
C ARG A 238 -3.86 -7.86 -12.39
N PHE A 239 -2.99 -6.96 -11.94
CA PHE A 239 -1.97 -6.40 -12.82
C PHE A 239 -0.85 -7.42 -12.97
N ARG A 240 -0.42 -7.66 -14.22
CA ARG A 240 0.65 -8.62 -14.54
C ARG A 240 1.64 -7.98 -15.51
N PRO A 241 2.95 -8.23 -15.38
CA PRO A 241 3.91 -7.76 -16.36
C PRO A 241 3.65 -8.40 -17.74
N PRO A 242 3.87 -7.67 -18.85
CA PRO A 242 3.65 -8.19 -20.21
C PRO A 242 4.34 -9.53 -20.50
N SER A 243 5.51 -9.78 -19.90
CA SER A 243 6.26 -11.04 -20.06
C SER A 243 5.53 -12.29 -19.52
N LEU A 244 4.53 -12.11 -18.66
CA LEU A 244 3.75 -13.19 -18.07
C LEU A 244 2.34 -13.33 -18.67
N ILE A 245 1.99 -12.46 -19.62
CA ILE A 245 0.71 -12.52 -20.33
C ILE A 245 0.76 -13.62 -21.39
N THR A 246 -0.26 -14.48 -21.37
CA THR A 246 -0.44 -15.61 -22.29
C THR A 246 -1.75 -15.47 -23.05
N SER A 247 -1.99 -16.34 -24.04
CA SER A 247 -3.27 -16.39 -24.77
C SER A 247 -4.48 -16.75 -23.89
N ASN A 248 -4.26 -17.26 -22.68
CA ASN A 248 -5.33 -17.62 -21.74
C ASN A 248 -5.72 -16.45 -20.81
N ASP A 249 -4.93 -15.37 -20.81
CA ASP A 249 -5.21 -14.20 -19.97
C ASP A 249 -6.32 -13.34 -20.57
N VAL A 250 -7.30 -12.99 -19.74
CA VAL A 250 -8.39 -12.08 -20.12
C VAL A 250 -7.96 -10.66 -19.78
N LEU A 251 -7.49 -9.92 -20.77
CA LEU A 251 -7.08 -8.53 -20.58
C LEU A 251 -8.29 -7.61 -20.42
N VAL A 252 -8.17 -6.61 -19.57
CA VAL A 252 -9.21 -5.60 -19.39
C VAL A 252 -9.04 -4.50 -20.43
N GLY A 253 -9.76 -4.65 -21.53
CA GLY A 253 -9.95 -3.62 -22.54
C GLY A 253 -10.97 -2.58 -22.10
N GLY A 254 -10.99 -1.44 -22.80
CA GLY A 254 -12.01 -0.42 -22.55
C GLY A 254 -11.82 0.87 -23.32
N GLY A 255 -10.63 1.04 -23.94
CA GLY A 255 -10.37 2.11 -24.87
C GLY A 255 -10.30 1.61 -26.31
N ILE A 256 -10.45 2.54 -27.25
CA ILE A 256 -10.37 2.32 -28.70
C ILE A 256 -9.50 3.42 -29.28
N HIS A 257 -8.40 3.05 -29.93
CA HIS A 257 -7.51 3.98 -30.61
C HIS A 257 -8.19 4.57 -31.86
N THR A 258 -7.72 5.72 -32.34
CA THR A 258 -8.23 6.36 -33.58
C THR A 258 -8.10 5.50 -34.85
N TYR A 259 -7.28 4.45 -34.79
CA TYR A 259 -7.08 3.47 -35.86
C TYR A 259 -7.88 2.16 -35.66
N GLY A 260 -8.64 2.05 -34.58
CA GLY A 260 -9.48 0.89 -34.27
C GLY A 260 -8.88 -0.14 -33.31
N ASP A 261 -7.60 0.02 -32.93
CA ASP A 261 -6.94 -0.89 -31.98
C ASP A 261 -7.59 -0.82 -30.59
N THR A 262 -7.73 -1.99 -29.95
CA THR A 262 -8.19 -2.06 -28.56
C THR A 262 -7.08 -1.62 -27.62
N LEU A 263 -7.40 -0.65 -26.76
CA LEU A 263 -6.52 -0.18 -25.70
C LEU A 263 -6.84 -0.93 -24.41
N HIS A 264 -5.78 -1.33 -23.71
CA HIS A 264 -5.84 -2.05 -22.44
C HIS A 264 -5.31 -1.19 -21.31
N VAL A 265 -5.86 -1.41 -20.11
CA VAL A 265 -5.42 -0.69 -18.91
C VAL A 265 -4.03 -1.17 -18.54
N CYS A 266 -3.10 -0.24 -18.44
CA CYS A 266 -1.76 -0.51 -17.93
C CYS A 266 -1.42 0.43 -16.78
N ARG A 267 -0.41 0.06 -16.00
CA ARG A 267 0.17 0.93 -14.98
C ARG A 267 1.68 0.78 -14.88
N GLY A 268 2.34 1.77 -14.31
CA GLY A 268 3.75 1.67 -13.97
C GLY A 268 4.23 2.85 -13.13
N TYR A 269 5.47 2.76 -12.69
CA TYR A 269 6.10 3.81 -11.89
C TYR A 269 6.50 5.01 -12.74
N PHE A 270 6.14 6.22 -12.28
CA PHE A 270 6.64 7.48 -12.82
C PHE A 270 6.70 8.55 -11.73
N ASN A 271 7.89 9.13 -11.51
CA ASN A 271 8.13 10.16 -10.50
C ASN A 271 7.55 9.84 -9.10
N GLY A 272 7.73 8.60 -8.64
CA GLY A 272 7.22 8.10 -7.35
C GLY A 272 5.76 7.64 -7.35
N ASP A 273 4.96 8.00 -8.36
CA ASP A 273 3.57 7.56 -8.52
C ASP A 273 3.49 6.20 -9.24
N ILE A 274 2.43 5.43 -8.99
CA ILE A 274 2.01 4.32 -9.84
C ILE A 274 0.85 4.84 -10.68
N LEU A 275 1.14 5.24 -11.92
CA LEU A 275 0.18 5.89 -12.80
C LEU A 275 -0.52 4.87 -13.69
N LEU A 276 -1.80 5.14 -13.96
CA LEU A 276 -2.64 4.38 -14.88
C LEU A 276 -2.65 5.03 -16.27
N GLY A 277 -2.70 4.19 -17.29
CA GLY A 277 -2.69 4.63 -18.67
C GLY A 277 -3.20 3.57 -19.63
N LYS A 278 -2.75 3.68 -20.88
CA LYS A 278 -3.15 2.82 -21.99
C LYS A 278 -1.96 2.10 -22.59
N THR A 279 -2.19 0.89 -23.07
CA THR A 279 -1.23 0.14 -23.90
C THR A 279 -1.96 -0.54 -25.05
N ILE A 280 -1.24 -0.76 -26.14
CA ILE A 280 -1.64 -1.63 -27.25
C ILE A 280 -0.80 -2.91 -27.12
N MET A 281 -1.43 -4.07 -27.33
CA MET A 281 -0.71 -5.34 -27.27
C MET A 281 0.46 -5.35 -28.26
N ASN A 282 1.62 -5.85 -27.81
CA ASN A 282 2.88 -5.89 -28.55
C ASN A 282 3.56 -4.54 -28.83
N ALA A 283 3.00 -3.41 -28.36
CA ALA A 283 3.68 -2.11 -28.46
C ALA A 283 4.88 -2.00 -27.50
N ASN A 284 4.95 -2.85 -26.46
CA ASN A 284 5.98 -2.86 -25.43
C ASN A 284 6.14 -1.51 -24.69
N VAL A 285 5.05 -0.75 -24.59
CA VAL A 285 5.02 0.54 -23.92
C VAL A 285 3.64 0.80 -23.30
N CYS A 286 3.64 1.42 -22.12
CA CYS A 286 2.46 1.97 -21.46
C CYS A 286 2.54 3.49 -21.49
N TRP A 287 1.53 4.14 -22.05
CA TRP A 287 1.46 5.61 -22.09
C TRP A 287 0.63 6.12 -20.93
N VAL A 288 1.25 6.92 -20.06
CA VAL A 288 0.62 7.47 -18.85
C VAL A 288 0.54 9.00 -18.92
N PRO A 289 -0.55 9.60 -18.41
CA PRO A 289 -0.67 11.04 -18.29
C PRO A 289 0.01 11.53 -17.00
N TYR A 290 0.86 12.55 -17.09
CA TYR A 290 1.44 13.22 -15.92
C TYR A 290 1.87 14.66 -16.22
N ASN A 291 1.37 15.60 -15.41
CA ASN A 291 1.80 17.01 -15.38
C ASN A 291 1.77 17.69 -16.77
N GLY A 292 0.65 17.58 -17.48
CA GLY A 292 0.43 18.18 -18.79
C GLY A 292 0.98 17.38 -19.98
N ALA A 293 1.72 16.29 -19.75
CA ALA A 293 2.38 15.53 -20.81
C ALA A 293 2.01 14.03 -20.79
N GLU A 294 2.21 13.40 -21.94
CA GLU A 294 2.20 11.94 -22.08
C GLU A 294 3.61 11.39 -21.87
N HIS A 295 3.72 10.36 -21.04
CA HIS A 295 5.00 9.70 -20.73
C HIS A 295 4.94 8.23 -21.11
N GLN A 296 6.07 7.72 -21.61
CA GLN A 296 6.22 6.33 -22.03
C GLN A 296 6.90 5.53 -20.92
N LEU A 297 6.24 4.45 -20.48
CA LEU A 297 6.79 3.50 -19.51
C LEU A 297 7.09 2.18 -20.21
N PHE A 298 8.33 1.71 -20.09
CA PHE A 298 8.77 0.42 -20.64
C PHE A 298 8.73 -0.72 -19.60
N LYS A 299 8.76 -0.37 -18.30
CA LYS A 299 8.48 -1.30 -17.20
C LYS A 299 7.07 -1.00 -16.68
N TYR A 300 6.12 -1.85 -17.02
CA TYR A 300 4.71 -1.67 -16.71
C TYR A 300 4.01 -3.01 -16.49
N GLU A 301 2.78 -2.94 -16.00
CA GLU A 301 1.88 -4.08 -15.84
C GLU A 301 0.57 -3.80 -16.58
N ILE A 302 -0.12 -4.87 -16.98
CA ILE A 302 -1.42 -4.83 -17.68
C ILE A 302 -2.48 -5.45 -16.78
N LEU A 303 -3.66 -4.82 -16.70
CA LEU A 303 -4.78 -5.34 -15.93
C LEU A 303 -5.42 -6.57 -16.61
N THR A 304 -5.59 -7.63 -15.83
CA THR A 304 -6.19 -8.91 -16.24
C THR A 304 -7.38 -9.26 -15.33
N ASN A 305 -8.31 -10.04 -15.87
CA ASN A 305 -9.53 -10.50 -15.21
C ASN A 305 -9.64 -12.05 -15.25
N PRO A 306 -8.78 -12.76 -14.49
CA PRO A 306 -8.64 -14.20 -14.60
C PRO A 306 -9.90 -14.98 -14.20
N GLN A 307 -10.67 -14.50 -13.23
CA GLN A 307 -11.94 -15.12 -12.83
C GLN A 307 -13.16 -14.59 -13.60
N LYS A 308 -12.95 -13.75 -14.62
CA LYS A 308 -14.01 -13.15 -15.45
C LYS A 308 -15.12 -12.50 -14.61
N VAL A 309 -14.72 -11.78 -13.56
CA VAL A 309 -15.66 -11.04 -12.72
C VAL A 309 -16.27 -9.89 -13.51
N ASN A 310 -17.43 -9.39 -13.06
CA ASN A 310 -18.16 -8.39 -13.80
C ASN A 310 -17.50 -7.01 -13.68
N LEU A 311 -16.52 -6.77 -14.54
CA LEU A 311 -15.91 -5.47 -14.72
C LEU A 311 -16.68 -4.70 -15.79
N ARG A 312 -17.18 -3.51 -15.44
CA ARG A 312 -17.88 -2.66 -16.38
C ARG A 312 -17.51 -1.20 -16.22
N TRP A 313 -17.82 -0.42 -17.24
CA TRP A 313 -17.64 1.02 -17.23
C TRP A 313 -18.91 1.70 -16.72
N MET A 314 -18.76 2.58 -15.74
CA MET A 314 -19.85 3.33 -15.13
C MET A 314 -19.57 4.83 -15.29
N LYS A 315 -20.54 5.58 -15.83
CA LYS A 315 -20.44 7.04 -15.90
C LYS A 315 -20.23 7.64 -14.52
N SER A 316 -19.35 8.64 -14.42
CA SER A 316 -19.08 9.35 -13.17
C SER A 316 -20.40 9.80 -12.51
N PRO A 317 -20.65 9.44 -11.23
CA PRO A 317 -21.92 9.74 -10.56
C PRO A 317 -22.06 11.22 -10.17
N GLY A 318 -20.97 12.00 -10.27
CA GLY A 318 -20.96 13.42 -9.96
C GLY A 318 -19.55 13.93 -9.71
N TYR A 319 -19.42 15.25 -9.59
CA TYR A 319 -18.15 15.91 -9.33
C TYR A 319 -17.55 15.45 -8.00
N GLY A 320 -16.31 14.92 -8.03
CA GLY A 320 -15.58 14.49 -6.83
C GLY A 320 -16.10 13.21 -6.18
N ILE A 321 -17.06 12.49 -6.78
CA ILE A 321 -17.64 11.28 -6.19
C ILE A 321 -17.01 10.05 -6.83
N VAL A 322 -16.32 9.25 -6.02
CA VAL A 322 -15.82 7.92 -6.42
C VAL A 322 -16.86 6.86 -6.07
N PRO A 323 -17.32 6.04 -7.03
CA PRO A 323 -18.19 4.90 -6.74
C PRO A 323 -17.55 3.95 -5.70
N PRO A 324 -18.30 3.41 -4.72
CA PRO A 324 -17.76 2.49 -3.72
C PRO A 324 -17.07 1.24 -4.28
N ASN A 325 -17.44 0.83 -5.48
CA ASN A 325 -16.91 -0.33 -6.18
C ASN A 325 -15.99 0.03 -7.36
N ALA A 326 -15.50 1.27 -7.40
CA ALA A 326 -14.48 1.68 -8.35
C ALA A 326 -13.19 0.89 -8.14
N VAL A 327 -12.57 0.46 -9.23
CA VAL A 327 -11.37 -0.35 -9.20
C VAL A 327 -10.15 0.54 -8.91
N PRO A 328 -9.49 0.41 -7.74
CA PRO A 328 -8.19 1.04 -7.51
C PRO A 328 -7.16 0.40 -8.43
N GLY A 329 -6.35 1.22 -9.10
CA GLY A 329 -5.33 0.71 -10.02
C GLY A 329 -3.94 1.30 -9.82
N GLY A 330 -3.83 2.41 -9.11
CA GLY A 330 -2.56 3.10 -8.88
C GLY A 330 -2.57 3.93 -7.60
N ARG A 331 -1.49 4.66 -7.36
CA ARG A 331 -1.37 5.57 -6.22
C ARG A 331 -0.41 6.72 -6.49
N SER A 332 -0.64 7.87 -5.86
CA SER A 332 0.35 8.95 -5.85
C SER A 332 1.50 8.67 -4.89
N ALA A 333 2.60 9.41 -5.01
CA ALA A 333 3.75 9.36 -4.10
C ALA A 333 3.40 9.76 -2.66
N ILE A 334 2.26 10.43 -2.46
CA ILE A 334 1.74 10.81 -1.14
C ILE A 334 0.65 9.88 -0.60
N ARG A 335 0.42 8.72 -1.24
CA ARG A 335 -0.54 7.64 -0.85
C ARG A 335 -2.00 7.88 -1.26
N ASP A 336 -2.30 8.86 -2.11
CA ASP A 336 -3.65 8.97 -2.67
C ASP A 336 -3.92 7.78 -3.58
N THR A 337 -5.08 7.14 -3.45
CA THR A 337 -5.50 6.08 -4.37
C THR A 337 -5.90 6.68 -5.71
N LEU A 338 -5.39 6.11 -6.79
CA LEU A 338 -5.77 6.44 -8.15
C LEU A 338 -6.68 5.34 -8.71
N TYR A 339 -7.81 5.76 -9.27
CA TYR A 339 -8.82 4.85 -9.81
C TYR A 339 -8.73 4.81 -11.33
N ILE A 340 -9.14 3.69 -11.91
CA ILE A 340 -9.15 3.50 -13.36
C ILE A 340 -10.32 4.28 -13.95
N CYS A 341 -10.02 5.14 -14.92
CA CYS A 341 -11.04 5.86 -15.67
C CYS A 341 -10.80 5.77 -17.17
N ARG A 342 -11.85 6.06 -17.93
CA ARG A 342 -11.76 6.28 -19.37
C ARG A 342 -12.53 7.52 -19.79
N TYR A 343 -12.08 8.13 -20.87
CA TYR A 343 -12.71 9.30 -21.47
C TYR A 343 -12.72 9.17 -22.99
N THR A 344 -13.85 9.49 -23.61
CA THR A 344 -14.02 9.48 -25.06
C THR A 344 -13.91 10.90 -25.61
N MET A 345 -13.00 11.09 -26.56
CA MET A 345 -12.77 12.36 -27.24
C MET A 345 -12.79 12.18 -28.77
N VAL A 346 -12.91 13.28 -29.50
CA VAL A 346 -12.93 13.30 -30.97
C VAL A 346 -11.68 14.02 -31.47
N PHE A 347 -10.87 13.33 -32.27
CA PHE A 347 -9.72 13.90 -32.98
C PHE A 347 -9.91 13.74 -34.48
N ASP A 348 -9.79 14.84 -35.22
CA ASP A 348 -9.93 14.87 -36.69
C ASP A 348 -11.18 14.12 -37.20
N GLY A 349 -12.30 14.32 -36.50
CA GLY A 349 -13.59 13.69 -36.81
C GLY A 349 -13.71 12.22 -36.43
N LYS A 350 -12.68 11.61 -35.82
CA LYS A 350 -12.69 10.23 -35.33
C LYS A 350 -12.81 10.19 -33.81
N SER A 351 -13.73 9.37 -33.31
CA SER A 351 -13.86 9.12 -31.88
C SER A 351 -12.76 8.17 -31.40
N THR A 352 -12.17 8.46 -30.24
CA THR A 352 -11.25 7.57 -29.52
C THR A 352 -11.62 7.56 -28.04
N THR A 353 -11.55 6.39 -27.43
CA THR A 353 -11.76 6.22 -25.99
C THR A 353 -10.42 5.89 -25.36
N LEU A 354 -9.95 6.73 -24.46
CA LEU A 354 -8.62 6.62 -23.84
C LEU A 354 -8.75 6.23 -22.38
N LEU A 355 -7.75 5.47 -21.91
CA LEU A 355 -7.66 4.97 -20.55
C LEU A 355 -6.67 5.82 -19.75
N GLY A 356 -6.92 5.99 -18.47
CA GLY A 356 -6.05 6.77 -17.60
C GLY A 356 -6.41 6.69 -16.13
N LYS A 357 -6.10 7.76 -15.41
CA LYS A 357 -6.21 7.85 -13.96
C LYS A 357 -7.26 8.87 -13.55
N TYR A 358 -8.13 8.50 -12.62
CA TYR A 358 -8.90 9.46 -11.86
C TYR A 358 -8.11 9.88 -10.63
N HIS A 359 -8.01 11.19 -10.40
CA HIS A 359 -7.39 11.77 -9.21
C HIS A 359 -8.16 13.02 -8.79
N TRP A 360 -8.55 13.07 -7.50
CA TRP A 360 -9.32 14.13 -6.82
C TRP A 360 -10.69 14.49 -7.41
N ASN A 361 -10.75 15.00 -8.64
CA ASN A 361 -11.97 15.56 -9.21
C ASN A 361 -12.22 15.22 -10.68
N GLY A 362 -11.26 14.62 -11.39
CA GLY A 362 -11.45 14.30 -12.79
C GLY A 362 -10.56 13.18 -13.30
N CYS A 363 -10.85 12.79 -14.54
CA CYS A 363 -10.11 11.76 -15.26
C CYS A 363 -9.04 12.42 -16.12
N TYR A 364 -7.81 11.92 -15.98
CA TYR A 364 -6.66 12.31 -16.77
C TYR A 364 -6.30 11.16 -17.69
N VAL A 365 -6.25 11.43 -19.00
CA VAL A 365 -5.87 10.48 -20.05
C VAL A 365 -4.76 11.07 -20.91
N SER A 366 -4.00 10.23 -21.59
CA SER A 366 -2.89 10.69 -22.44
C SER A 366 -3.17 10.47 -23.93
N TYR A 367 -2.76 11.40 -24.79
CA TYR A 367 -2.69 11.25 -26.26
C TYR A 367 -1.74 12.31 -26.85
N GLY A 368 -0.43 12.09 -26.80
CA GLY A 368 0.59 13.11 -27.07
C GLY A 368 0.73 14.19 -25.99
N TYR A 369 -0.37 14.52 -25.31
CA TYR A 369 -0.44 15.40 -24.13
C TYR A 369 -1.30 14.74 -23.03
N GLU A 370 -1.30 15.32 -21.83
CA GLU A 370 -2.29 14.98 -20.81
C GLU A 370 -3.57 15.79 -21.02
N TYR A 371 -4.71 15.09 -21.06
CA TYR A 371 -6.03 15.68 -21.16
C TYR A 371 -6.82 15.40 -19.88
N TYR A 372 -7.58 16.40 -19.46
CA TYR A 372 -8.46 16.35 -18.29
C TYR A 372 -9.92 16.37 -18.73
N SER A 373 -10.76 15.55 -18.08
CA SER A 373 -12.21 15.57 -18.28
C SER A 373 -13.00 15.37 -16.99
N LEU A 374 -14.15 16.05 -16.92
CA LEU A 374 -15.21 15.84 -15.94
C LEU A 374 -16.31 14.90 -16.45
N ASP A 375 -16.39 14.66 -17.76
CA ASP A 375 -17.28 13.67 -18.36
C ASP A 375 -16.47 12.42 -18.69
N PHE A 376 -16.53 11.43 -17.81
CA PHE A 376 -15.72 10.22 -17.89
C PHE A 376 -16.46 9.05 -17.24
N GLU A 377 -15.91 7.85 -17.41
CA GLU A 377 -16.41 6.63 -16.78
C GLU A 377 -15.33 6.01 -15.89
N PHE A 378 -15.74 5.48 -14.74
CA PHE A 378 -14.92 4.62 -13.89
C PHE A 378 -15.00 3.17 -14.37
N LEU A 379 -13.90 2.43 -14.23
CA LEU A 379 -13.99 0.98 -14.18
C LEU A 379 -14.49 0.58 -12.79
N VAL A 380 -15.58 -0.17 -12.74
CA VAL A 380 -16.16 -0.70 -11.50
C VAL A 380 -16.25 -2.22 -11.56
N CYS A 381 -16.30 -2.85 -10.39
CA CYS A 381 -16.53 -4.29 -10.25
C CYS A 381 -17.84 -4.56 -9.51
N ASP A 382 -18.69 -5.44 -10.04
CA ASP A 382 -19.95 -5.88 -9.44
C ASP A 382 -19.95 -7.37 -9.08
#